data_AF-A0A918WG91-F1
#
_entry.id   AF-A0A918WG91-F1
#
_cell.length_a   1.000
_cell.length_b   1.000
_cell.length_c   1.000
_cell.angle_alpha   90.00
_cell.angle_beta   90.00
_cell.angle_gamma   90.00
#
_symmetry.space_group_name_H-M   'P 1'
#
loop_
_entity.id
_entity.type
_entity.pdbx_description
1 polymer ?
#
loop_
_entity_poly.entity_id
_entity_poly.type
_entity_poly.pdbx_seq_one_letter_code
_entity_poly.pdbx_strand_id
1 'polypeptide(L)'
;MQHPDLAQILEKRLAIIADHESRDRDPEAHLQRLFAINDEITSWHESHKNEIDANLEHFLSGASFQKALDYLQSGMRRPCGS
;
A
#
# COMPACT_ATOMS: atom_id res chain seq x y z
N MET A 1 12.33 -10.83 -1.43
CA MET A 1 11.13 -11.06 -0.61
C MET A 1 9.95 -10.63 -1.45
N GLN A 2 9.18 -11.58 -1.98
CA GLN A 2 7.95 -11.25 -2.70
C GLN A 2 6.81 -11.37 -1.69
N HIS A 3 6.15 -10.26 -1.36
CA HIS A 3 4.89 -10.25 -0.62
C HIS A 3 3.77 -9.98 -1.63
N PRO A 4 3.33 -10.99 -2.41
CA PRO A 4 2.33 -10.79 -3.46
C PRO A 4 1.01 -10.30 -2.89
N ASP A 5 0.63 -10.76 -1.69
CA ASP A 5 -0.57 -10.30 -0.99
C ASP A 5 -0.52 -8.79 -0.74
N LEU A 6 0.59 -8.29 -0.19
CA LEU A 6 0.76 -6.85 0.03
C LEU A 6 0.75 -6.08 -1.30
N ALA A 7 1.42 -6.57 -2.33
CA ALA A 7 1.43 -5.91 -3.63
C ALA A 7 0.00 -5.74 -4.17
N GLN A 8 -0.84 -6.78 -4.09
CA GLN A 8 -2.23 -6.72 -4.52
C GLN A 8 -3.06 -5.73 -3.69
N ILE A 9 -2.85 -5.67 -2.37
CA ILE A 9 -3.55 -4.71 -1.49
C ILE A 9 -3.17 -3.26 -1.88
N LEU A 10 -1.89 -3.01 -2.12
CA LEU A 10 -1.38 -1.68 -2.52
C LEU A 10 -1.89 -1.28 -3.91
N GLU A 11 -1.91 -2.20 -4.87
CA GLU A 11 -2.48 -1.97 -6.21
C GLU A 11 -3.96 -1.61 -6.13
N LYS A 12 -4.77 -2.35 -5.34
CA LYS A 12 -6.18 -2.04 -5.12
C LYS A 12 -6.36 -0.65 -4.54
N ARG A 13 -5.56 -0.26 -3.54
CA ARG A 13 -5.63 1.08 -2.95
C ARG A 13 -5.37 2.17 -4.01
N LEU A 14 -4.34 2.00 -4.82
CA LEU A 14 -4.00 2.97 -5.88
C LEU A 14 -5.10 3.05 -6.93
N ALA A 15 -5.68 1.91 -7.31
CA ALA A 15 -6.81 1.86 -8.22
C ALA A 15 -8.04 2.59 -7.64
N ILE A 16 -8.34 2.41 -6.35
CA ILE A 16 -9.44 3.15 -5.69
C ILE A 16 -9.18 4.65 -5.76
N ILE A 17 -7.96 5.13 -5.47
CA ILE A 17 -7.63 6.58 -5.52
C ILE A 17 -7.72 7.14 -6.95
N ALA A 18 -7.31 6.34 -7.94
CA ALA A 18 -7.38 6.69 -9.36
C ALA A 18 -8.82 6.67 -9.91
N ASP A 19 -9.75 6.00 -9.23
CA ASP A 19 -11.16 5.94 -9.62
C ASP A 19 -11.88 7.24 -9.26
N HIS A 20 -11.65 8.26 -10.08
CA HIS A 20 -12.25 9.59 -9.93
C HIS A 20 -13.74 9.60 -10.27
N GLU A 21 -14.20 8.71 -11.14
CA GLU A 21 -15.61 8.61 -11.52
C GLU A 21 -16.49 8.13 -10.36
N SER A 22 -16.10 7.08 -9.63
CA SER A 22 -16.86 6.67 -8.43
C SER A 22 -16.76 7.72 -7.34
N ARG A 23 -15.64 8.45 -7.23
CA ARG A 23 -15.49 9.53 -6.24
C ARG A 23 -16.47 10.66 -6.49
N ASP A 24 -16.68 11.04 -7.75
CA ASP A 24 -17.62 12.10 -8.14
C ASP A 24 -19.08 11.64 -7.98
N ARG A 25 -19.37 10.42 -8.41
CA ARG A 25 -20.73 9.85 -8.38
C ARG A 25 -21.20 9.45 -6.99
N ASP A 26 -20.34 8.82 -6.19
CA ASP A 26 -20.66 8.26 -4.88
C ASP A 26 -19.48 8.40 -3.91
N PRO A 27 -19.26 9.62 -3.36
CA PRO A 27 -18.11 9.91 -2.51
C PRO A 27 -18.13 9.08 -1.22
N GLU A 28 -19.29 8.74 -0.68
CA GLU A 28 -19.43 7.95 0.55
C GLU A 28 -18.95 6.52 0.34
N ALA A 29 -19.40 5.83 -0.70
CA ALA A 29 -18.92 4.48 -1.00
C ALA A 29 -17.42 4.47 -1.36
N HIS A 30 -16.94 5.51 -2.05
CA HIS A 30 -15.51 5.65 -2.34
C HIS A 30 -14.68 5.78 -1.06
N LEU A 31 -15.12 6.62 -0.11
CA LEU A 31 -14.47 6.77 1.20
C LEU A 31 -14.50 5.48 2.02
N GLN A 32 -15.62 4.75 2.01
CA GLN A 32 -15.73 3.44 2.68
C GLN A 32 -14.73 2.42 2.11
N ARG A 33 -14.56 2.37 0.78
CA ARG A 33 -13.55 1.51 0.15
C ARG A 33 -12.12 1.93 0.54
N LEU A 34 -11.84 3.23 0.58
CA LEU A 34 -10.54 3.75 1.02
C LEU A 34 -10.24 3.43 2.48
N PHE A 35 -11.25 3.47 3.34
CA PHE A 35 -11.13 3.09 4.75
C PHE A 35 -10.83 1.60 4.88
N ALA A 36 -11.66 0.75 4.25
CA ALA A 36 -11.50 -0.71 4.30
C ALA A 36 -10.12 -1.17 3.80
N ILE A 37 -9.63 -0.62 2.68
CA ILE A 37 -8.31 -1.00 2.16
C ILE A 37 -7.17 -0.48 3.05
N ASN A 38 -7.34 0.66 3.73
CA ASN A 38 -6.33 1.15 4.69
C ASN A 38 -6.26 0.26 5.94
N ASP A 39 -7.41 -0.21 6.42
CA ASP A 39 -7.48 -1.16 7.53
C ASP A 39 -6.79 -2.48 7.16
N GLU A 40 -7.05 -2.99 5.94
CA GLU A 40 -6.39 -4.19 5.42
C GLU A 40 -4.86 -4.04 5.35
N ILE A 41 -4.36 -2.88 4.89
CA ILE A 41 -2.92 -2.59 4.89
C ILE A 41 -2.36 -2.55 6.31
N THR A 42 -3.06 -1.90 7.23
CA THR A 42 -2.62 -1.77 8.63
C THR A 42 -2.54 -3.14 9.30
N SER A 43 -3.59 -3.95 9.15
CA SER A 43 -3.64 -5.30 9.70
C SER A 43 -2.55 -6.20 9.12
N TRP A 44 -2.34 -6.14 7.80
CA TRP A 44 -1.24 -6.86 7.16
C TRP A 44 0.12 -6.43 7.71
N HIS A 45 0.34 -5.11 7.84
CA HIS A 45 1.59 -4.53 8.33
C HIS A 45 1.89 -4.96 9.77
N GLU A 46 0.90 -4.92 10.66
CA GLU A 46 1.08 -5.37 12.04
C GLU A 46 1.40 -6.87 12.12
N SER A 47 0.72 -7.69 11.31
CA SER A 47 0.95 -9.14 11.29
C SER A 47 2.34 -9.52 10.77
N HIS A 48 2.89 -8.76 9.81
CA HIS A 48 4.15 -9.08 9.13
C HIS A 48 5.31 -8.18 9.55
N LYS A 49 5.15 -7.35 10.58
CA LYS A 49 6.14 -6.35 11.00
C LYS A 49 7.54 -6.93 11.25
N ASN A 50 7.61 -8.16 11.75
CA ASN A 50 8.89 -8.84 12.03
C ASN A 50 9.47 -9.59 10.81
N GLU A 51 8.73 -9.66 9.70
CA GLU A 51 9.09 -10.44 8.50
C GLU A 51 9.52 -9.54 7.33
N ILE A 52 9.25 -8.24 7.42
CA ILE A 52 9.58 -7.25 6.37
C ILE A 52 10.92 -6.57 6.61
N ASP A 53 11.62 -6.17 5.54
CA ASP A 53 12.85 -5.39 5.68
C ASP A 53 12.55 -3.93 6.12
N ALA A 54 13.55 -3.26 6.70
CA ALA A 54 13.46 -1.85 7.10
C ALA A 54 13.01 -0.88 5.98
N ASN A 55 13.33 -1.16 4.72
CA ASN A 55 12.85 -0.35 3.59
C ASN A 55 11.32 -0.43 3.44
N LEU A 56 10.79 -1.64 3.51
CA LEU A 56 9.35 -1.87 3.36
C LEU A 56 8.59 -1.32 4.57
N GLU A 57 9.12 -1.53 5.79
CA GLU A 57 8.60 -0.91 7.01
C GLU A 57 8.54 0.62 6.89
N HIS A 58 9.62 1.26 6.43
CA HIS A 58 9.67 2.71 6.26
C HIS A 58 8.60 3.21 5.29
N PHE A 59 8.40 2.53 4.15
CA PHE A 59 7.36 2.93 3.21
C PHE A 59 5.95 2.76 3.76
N LEU A 60 5.68 1.66 4.48
CA LEU A 60 4.37 1.40 5.08
C LEU A 60 4.06 2.39 6.21
N SER A 61 5.01 2.64 7.11
CA SER A 61 4.85 3.61 8.19
C SER A 61 4.70 5.05 7.69
N GLY A 62 5.31 5.40 6.56
CA GLY A 62 5.17 6.70 5.92
C GLY A 62 3.98 6.82 4.96
N ALA A 63 3.05 5.84 4.95
CA ALA A 63 1.92 5.74 4.02
C ALA A 63 2.32 5.92 2.53
N SER A 64 3.55 5.56 2.19
CA SER A 64 4.15 5.73 0.86
C SER A 64 3.86 4.51 -0.02
N PHE A 65 2.57 4.20 -0.20
CA PHE A 65 2.09 2.95 -0.80
C PHE A 65 2.56 2.73 -2.24
N GLN A 66 2.66 3.80 -3.05
CA GLN A 66 3.23 3.69 -4.40
C GLN A 66 4.70 3.26 -4.39
N LYS A 67 5.49 3.76 -3.41
CA LYS A 67 6.91 3.42 -3.26
C LYS A 67 7.08 2.00 -2.69
N ALA A 68 6.19 1.59 -1.78
CA ALA A 68 6.13 0.22 -1.28
C ALA A 68 5.84 -0.77 -2.40
N LEU A 69 4.86 -0.48 -3.27
CA LEU A 69 4.53 -1.33 -4.41
C LEU A 69 5.70 -1.45 -5.39
N ASP A 70 6.31 -0.31 -5.75
CA ASP A 70 7.49 -0.27 -6.63
C ASP A 70 8.66 -1.09 -6.05
N TYR A 71 8.89 -1.01 -4.73
CA TYR A 71 9.90 -1.83 -4.04
C TYR A 71 9.62 -3.34 -4.15
N LEU A 72 8.35 -3.75 -3.98
CA LEU A 72 7.93 -5.15 -4.09
C LEU A 72 8.03 -5.68 -5.53
N GLN A 73 7.75 -4.83 -6.52
CA GLN A 73 7.74 -5.21 -7.94
C GLN A 73 9.13 -5.20 -8.57
N SER A 74 9.95 -4.17 -8.31
CA SER A 74 11.29 -4.05 -8.89
C SER A 74 12.33 -4.90 -8.16
N GLY A 75 12.07 -5.33 -6.92
CA GLY A 75 13.07 -6.02 -6.08
C GLY A 75 14.32 -5.17 -5.78
N MET A 76 14.29 -3.89 -6.18
CA MET A 76 15.41 -2.98 -6.08
C MET A 76 15.40 -2.38 -4.68
N ARG A 77 16.35 -2.78 -3.85
CA ARG A 77 16.67 -2.05 -2.62
C ARG A 77 17.05 -0.64 -3.06
N ARG A 78 16.25 0.37 -2.70
CA ARG A 78 16.70 1.75 -2.91
C ARG A 78 18.06 1.89 -2.22
N PRO A 79 19.09 2.44 -2.89
CA PRO A 79 20.29 2.83 -2.19
C PRO A 79 19.84 3.85 -1.14
N CYS A 80 20.08 3.55 0.13
CA CYS A 80 19.94 4.52 1.19
C CYS A 80 20.80 5.74 0.84
N GLY A 81 20.16 6.87 0.64
CA GLY A 81 20.78 8.17 0.44
C GLY A 81 19.69 9.22 0.69
N SER A 82 19.76 10.09 1.69
CA SER A 82 20.87 10.44 2.61
C SER A 82 20.29 10.89 3.95
#